data_AF-A0A0G0DDW3-F1
#
_entry.id   AF-A0A0G0DDW3-F1
#
_cell.length_a   1.000
_cell.length_b   1.000
_cell.length_c   1.000
_cell.angle_alpha   90.00
_cell.angle_beta   90.00
_cell.angle_gamma   90.00
#
_symmetry.space_group_name_H-M   'P 1'
#
loop_
_entity.id
_entity.type
_entity.pdbx_description
1 polymer ?
#
loop_
_entity_poly.entity_id
_entity_poly.type
_entity_poly.pdbx_seq_one_letter_code
_entity_poly.pdbx_strand_id
1 'polypeptide(L)'
;MKRIYLVIAGAFLILLVITSMLLSLQKKTTTETKKDIPFPTSVPDRGKTGQQGNESSTNTPSQTTGGDQGLKDLDNLSNSFEPIETLDFKAAYVPTLNKIVVEKKTPQAEEMFNQWIDQNQLNEVISNTGGKKNILFTQNKIIPTPSDSIHKLENKVKDFFQLIDDLNSIGKGSEQSNNEIIKQSSNSLSSTPYPLQPTTSLTYYAQCGDQGSLPLPDGGTLCSAGCGPTTVAMISSSYVDKKYDPKTIVGLYDKNNYLLGGDGSRYSDAHELLKSFGLKTTDYLVFDLEKADTVVPQLRKYLSAGWTFFTLASFCEKGCGHYFWITDIDAKGNIFAYDPAYGRYQIPYNENSRYPYPLYRLAFGVK
;
A
#
# COMPACT_ATOMS: atom_id res chain seq x y z
N MET A 1 -0.97 46.43 38.34
CA MET A 1 -2.33 46.35 37.76
C MET A 1 -2.36 46.07 36.26
N LYS A 2 -1.69 46.85 35.37
CA LYS A 2 -1.76 46.65 33.90
C LYS A 2 -1.43 45.23 33.38
N ARG A 3 -0.50 44.51 34.01
CA ARG A 3 -0.12 43.14 33.61
C ARG A 3 -1.21 42.10 33.92
N ILE A 4 -2.00 42.30 34.98
CA ILE A 4 -3.10 41.41 35.35
C ILE A 4 -4.23 41.52 34.32
N TYR A 5 -4.50 42.72 33.81
CA TYR A 5 -5.50 42.93 32.75
C TYR A 5 -5.14 42.24 31.42
N LEU A 6 -3.85 42.17 31.07
CA LEU A 6 -3.40 41.47 29.86
C LEU A 6 -3.61 39.95 29.95
N VAL A 7 -3.32 39.36 31.12
CA VAL A 7 -3.53 37.92 31.36
C VAL A 7 -5.02 37.59 31.34
N ILE A 8 -5.85 38.41 31.99
CA ILE A 8 -7.31 38.24 31.99
C ILE A 8 -7.89 38.39 30.58
N ALA A 9 -7.44 39.38 29.80
CA ALA A 9 -7.88 39.57 28.41
C ALA A 9 -7.48 38.38 27.51
N GLY A 10 -6.27 37.84 27.68
CA GLY A 10 -5.80 36.67 26.95
C GLY A 10 -6.64 35.41 27.25
N ALA A 11 -6.94 35.16 28.53
CA ALA A 11 -7.80 34.05 28.93
C ALA A 11 -9.22 34.18 28.36
N PHE A 12 -9.76 35.40 28.32
CA PHE A 12 -11.09 35.67 27.75
C PHE A 12 -11.15 35.43 26.24
N LEU A 13 -10.08 35.77 25.52
CA LEU A 13 -10.00 35.56 24.08
C LEU A 13 -9.93 34.06 23.72
N ILE A 14 -9.15 33.28 24.48
CA ILE A 14 -9.08 31.83 24.31
C ILE A 14 -10.45 31.19 24.58
N LEU A 15 -11.14 31.62 25.64
CA LEU A 15 -12.49 31.13 25.96
C LEU A 15 -13.47 31.41 24.81
N LEU A 16 -13.44 32.62 24.23
CA LEU A 16 -14.27 33.00 23.09
C LEU A 16 -14.05 32.09 21.87
N VAL A 17 -12.78 31.79 21.54
CA VAL A 17 -12.44 30.89 20.43
C VAL A 17 -12.98 29.48 20.66
N ILE A 18 -12.82 28.94 21.88
CA ILE A 18 -13.34 27.61 22.24
C ILE A 18 -14.86 27.57 22.12
N THR A 19 -15.58 28.57 22.65
CA THR A 19 -17.05 28.65 22.49
C THR A 19 -17.47 28.77 21.03
N SER A 20 -16.73 29.52 20.21
CA SER A 20 -17.02 29.62 18.76
C SER A 20 -16.84 28.28 18.05
N MET A 21 -15.80 27.52 18.39
CA MET A 21 -15.59 26.17 17.86
C MET A 21 -16.70 25.21 18.27
N LEU A 22 -17.10 25.22 19.54
CA LEU A 22 -18.19 24.37 20.06
C LEU A 22 -19.54 24.71 19.41
N LEU A 23 -19.83 26.00 19.21
CA LEU A 23 -21.03 26.45 18.49
C LEU A 23 -21.00 26.06 17.00
N SER A 24 -19.82 26.02 16.38
CA SER A 24 -19.65 25.54 15.00
C SER A 24 -19.93 24.03 14.89
N LEU A 25 -19.54 23.26 15.92
CA LEU A 25 -19.80 21.82 16.00
C LEU A 25 -21.28 21.49 16.27
N GLN A 26 -22.01 22.35 17.00
CA GLN A 26 -23.43 22.13 17.28
C GLN A 26 -24.37 22.45 16.11
N LYS A 27 -23.89 23.09 15.03
CA LYS A 27 -24.72 23.48 13.87
C LYS A 27 -25.05 22.35 12.88
N LYS A 28 -24.80 21.08 13.20
CA LYS A 28 -25.16 19.94 12.33
C LYS A 28 -26.03 18.92 13.05
N THR A 29 -27.26 19.31 13.37
CA THR A 29 -28.36 18.35 13.50
C THR A 29 -29.66 18.99 13.01
N THR A 30 -29.92 18.91 11.70
CA THR A 30 -31.27 19.06 11.15
C THR A 30 -31.49 18.04 10.05
N THR A 31 -32.68 17.46 10.14
CA THR A 31 -33.33 16.35 9.43
C THR A 31 -33.37 16.46 7.89
N GLU A 32 -33.26 15.29 7.24
CA GLU A 32 -33.61 14.87 5.87
C GLU A 32 -33.55 15.86 4.68
N THR A 33 -32.84 15.51 3.61
CA THR A 33 -33.42 15.03 2.33
C THR A 33 -32.28 14.56 1.39
N LYS A 34 -32.49 13.42 0.74
CA LYS A 34 -31.64 12.73 -0.26
C LYS A 34 -31.26 13.62 -1.44
N LYS A 35 -29.96 13.80 -1.71
CA LYS A 35 -29.42 14.09 -3.05
C LYS A 35 -27.94 13.69 -3.13
N ASP A 36 -27.69 12.60 -3.85
CA ASP A 36 -26.38 12.04 -4.14
C ASP A 36 -25.53 12.99 -5.00
N ILE A 37 -24.23 13.09 -4.67
CA ILE A 37 -23.19 13.58 -5.60
C ILE A 37 -22.07 12.51 -5.61
N PRO A 38 -21.72 11.94 -6.79
CA PRO A 38 -20.86 10.77 -6.89
C PRO A 38 -19.36 11.11 -6.81
N PHE A 39 -18.60 10.23 -6.16
CA PHE A 39 -17.16 10.05 -6.42
C PHE A 39 -17.00 9.19 -7.70
N PRO A 40 -15.95 9.40 -8.51
CA PRO A 40 -15.89 8.89 -9.87
C PRO A 40 -15.72 7.37 -9.88
N THR A 41 -16.76 6.67 -10.34
CA THR A 41 -16.69 5.31 -10.87
C THR A 41 -16.91 5.41 -12.38
N SER A 42 -15.90 5.04 -13.17
CA SER A 42 -16.08 4.79 -14.59
C SER A 42 -15.60 3.39 -14.92
N VAL A 43 -16.57 2.48 -15.06
CA VAL A 43 -16.58 1.45 -16.11
C VAL A 43 -17.72 1.84 -17.06
N PRO A 44 -17.54 1.78 -18.38
CA PRO A 44 -18.62 1.45 -19.27
C PRO A 44 -18.40 0.05 -19.86
N ASP A 45 -19.40 -0.80 -19.67
CA ASP A 45 -19.62 -1.99 -20.48
C ASP A 45 -20.75 -1.72 -21.49
N ARG A 46 -20.71 -2.50 -22.57
CA ARG A 46 -21.72 -2.88 -23.57
C ARG A 46 -21.83 -2.14 -24.90
N GLY A 47 -21.53 -2.92 -25.96
CA GLY A 47 -22.39 -2.97 -27.16
C GLY A 47 -21.73 -3.44 -28.46
N LYS A 48 -21.93 -4.72 -28.84
CA LYS A 48 -21.78 -5.27 -30.21
C LYS A 48 -22.68 -4.47 -31.19
N THR A 49 -22.42 -4.29 -32.49
CA THR A 49 -22.33 -5.26 -33.61
C THR A 49 -22.13 -4.45 -34.92
N GLY A 50 -21.41 -5.00 -35.92
CA GLY A 50 -21.82 -4.91 -37.33
C GLY A 50 -21.09 -3.97 -38.31
N GLN A 51 -20.30 -4.60 -39.21
CA GLN A 51 -20.16 -4.37 -40.68
C GLN A 51 -19.62 -3.07 -41.32
N GLN A 52 -18.52 -3.28 -42.07
CA GLN A 52 -18.22 -2.91 -43.48
C GLN A 52 -18.42 -1.48 -44.00
N GLY A 53 -17.34 -0.92 -44.59
CA GLY A 53 -17.42 0.11 -45.63
C GLY A 53 -16.09 0.79 -45.94
N ASN A 54 -15.48 0.45 -47.08
CA ASN A 54 -14.44 1.23 -47.76
C ASN A 54 -14.90 2.68 -48.00
N GLU A 55 -14.00 3.66 -47.86
CA GLU A 55 -13.68 4.57 -48.97
C GLU A 55 -12.45 5.44 -48.69
N SER A 56 -11.74 5.68 -49.79
CA SER A 56 -10.50 6.44 -49.94
C SER A 56 -10.83 7.91 -50.19
N SER A 57 -9.97 8.84 -49.73
CA SER A 57 -9.24 9.81 -50.59
C SER A 57 -8.88 11.17 -49.93
N THR A 58 -7.57 11.44 -49.95
CA THR A 58 -6.82 12.66 -50.34
C THR A 58 -6.94 14.03 -49.61
N ASN A 59 -5.77 14.41 -49.07
CA ASN A 59 -4.94 15.63 -49.34
C ASN A 59 -5.16 16.99 -48.61
N THR A 60 -4.25 17.25 -47.62
CA THR A 60 -3.22 18.34 -47.52
C THR A 60 -3.62 19.83 -47.49
N PRO A 61 -2.75 20.77 -47.02
CA PRO A 61 -2.07 20.97 -45.71
C PRO A 61 -2.53 22.26 -45.00
N SER A 62 -2.24 22.40 -43.71
CA SER A 62 -2.04 23.74 -43.13
C SER A 62 -0.85 23.74 -42.18
N GLN A 63 0.18 24.51 -42.58
CA GLN A 63 1.27 24.95 -41.73
C GLN A 63 0.74 25.99 -40.75
N THR A 64 1.12 25.89 -39.47
CA THR A 64 1.49 27.07 -38.68
C THR A 64 2.33 26.67 -37.47
N THR A 65 3.55 27.22 -37.46
CA THR A 65 4.32 27.71 -36.31
C THR A 65 4.66 26.76 -35.16
N GLY A 66 5.94 26.43 -35.10
CA GLY A 66 6.59 25.80 -33.95
C GLY A 66 6.51 26.63 -32.68
N GLY A 67 6.52 25.89 -31.58
CA GLY A 67 6.54 26.41 -30.22
C GLY A 67 6.48 25.25 -29.23
N ASP A 68 7.60 24.56 -29.07
CA ASP A 68 8.05 23.97 -27.79
C ASP A 68 7.03 23.11 -26.99
N GLN A 69 6.27 22.24 -27.66
CA GLN A 69 5.32 21.32 -27.00
C GLN A 69 5.87 19.92 -26.74
N GLY A 70 7.08 19.60 -27.21
CA GLY A 70 7.71 18.28 -27.04
C GLY A 70 8.10 17.90 -25.60
N LEU A 71 7.98 18.82 -24.65
CA LEU A 71 8.27 18.58 -23.23
C LEU A 71 7.02 18.36 -22.38
N LYS A 72 5.82 18.72 -22.86
CA LYS A 72 4.58 18.63 -22.07
C LYS A 72 3.89 17.27 -22.08
N ASP A 73 4.27 16.37 -23.00
CA ASP A 73 3.66 15.03 -23.09
C ASP A 73 4.35 13.97 -22.21
N LEU A 74 5.61 14.18 -21.81
CA LEU A 74 6.30 13.26 -20.90
C LEU A 74 5.82 13.41 -19.45
N ASP A 75 5.43 14.61 -19.03
CA ASP A 75 4.82 14.84 -17.72
C ASP A 75 3.49 14.08 -17.57
N ASN A 76 2.71 13.95 -18.65
CA ASN A 76 1.48 13.15 -18.66
C ASN A 76 1.76 11.64 -18.67
N LEU A 77 2.87 11.21 -19.27
CA LEU A 77 3.30 9.82 -19.26
C LEU A 77 3.77 9.39 -17.86
N SER A 78 4.46 10.27 -17.14
CA SER A 78 4.94 10.03 -15.78
C SER A 78 3.82 9.70 -14.78
N ASN A 79 2.60 10.18 -15.04
CA ASN A 79 1.42 9.97 -14.20
C ASN A 79 0.57 8.76 -14.63
N SER A 80 0.82 8.16 -15.80
CA SER A 80 0.01 7.08 -16.37
C SER A 80 0.77 5.78 -16.63
N PHE A 81 2.10 5.82 -16.66
CA PHE A 81 2.92 4.63 -16.87
C PHE A 81 3.24 3.95 -15.53
N GLU A 82 2.36 3.05 -15.09
CA GLU A 82 2.61 2.21 -13.92
C GLU A 82 3.80 1.24 -14.18
N PRO A 83 4.62 0.94 -13.16
CA PRO A 83 5.67 -0.07 -13.29
C PRO A 83 5.08 -1.44 -13.64
N ILE A 84 5.67 -2.09 -14.63
CA ILE A 84 5.19 -3.40 -15.13
C ILE A 84 6.32 -4.41 -15.06
N GLU A 85 5.96 -5.62 -14.67
CA GLU A 85 6.90 -6.71 -14.51
C GLU A 85 6.35 -7.99 -15.14
N THR A 86 7.12 -8.57 -16.04
CA THR A 86 6.83 -9.86 -16.69
C THR A 86 7.97 -10.85 -16.40
N LEU A 87 7.86 -12.06 -16.95
CA LEU A 87 8.95 -13.04 -16.93
C LEU A 87 10.18 -12.54 -17.71
N ASP A 88 9.96 -11.78 -18.78
CA ASP A 88 11.00 -11.39 -19.73
C ASP A 88 11.61 -10.01 -19.44
N PHE A 89 10.84 -9.09 -18.85
CA PHE A 89 11.31 -7.74 -18.59
C PHE A 89 10.65 -7.10 -17.36
N LYS A 90 11.26 -6.01 -16.87
CA LYS A 90 10.62 -5.03 -15.97
C LYS A 90 10.73 -3.65 -16.61
N ALA A 91 9.62 -2.92 -16.70
CA ALA A 91 9.58 -1.60 -17.31
C ALA A 91 9.03 -0.57 -16.32
N ALA A 92 9.68 0.59 -16.23
CA ALA A 92 9.19 1.71 -15.45
C ALA A 92 9.65 3.04 -16.08
N TYR A 93 8.85 4.09 -15.93
CA TYR A 93 9.28 5.44 -16.27
C TYR A 93 10.24 5.97 -15.20
N VAL A 94 11.38 6.49 -15.63
CA VAL A 94 12.41 7.06 -14.74
C VAL A 94 12.49 8.57 -15.00
N PRO A 95 11.92 9.42 -14.11
CA PRO A 95 11.83 10.86 -14.33
C PRO A 95 13.19 11.54 -14.53
N THR A 96 14.20 11.13 -13.78
CA THR A 96 15.56 11.70 -13.88
C THR A 96 16.23 11.45 -15.23
N LEU A 97 15.83 10.39 -15.94
CA LEU A 97 16.30 10.09 -17.29
C LEU A 97 15.33 10.57 -18.37
N ASN A 98 14.11 10.94 -17.97
CA ASN A 98 12.98 11.24 -18.86
C ASN A 98 12.73 10.12 -19.87
N LYS A 99 12.81 8.85 -19.42
CA LYS A 99 12.76 7.66 -20.26
C LYS A 99 11.99 6.52 -19.61
N ILE A 100 11.37 5.68 -20.44
CA ILE A 100 10.96 4.34 -20.01
C ILE A 100 12.21 3.47 -20.00
N VAL A 101 12.59 2.97 -18.83
CA VAL A 101 13.70 2.04 -18.69
C VAL A 101 13.13 0.63 -18.66
N VAL A 102 13.70 -0.25 -19.47
CA VAL A 102 13.32 -1.66 -19.57
C VAL A 102 14.50 -2.52 -19.17
N GLU A 103 14.38 -3.15 -18.00
CA GLU A 103 15.31 -4.14 -17.48
C GLU A 103 15.05 -5.48 -18.19
N LYS A 104 16.08 -5.97 -18.87
CA LYS A 104 16.07 -7.23 -19.61
C LYS A 104 16.33 -8.40 -18.64
N LYS A 105 15.33 -9.26 -18.41
CA LYS A 105 15.48 -10.50 -17.63
C LYS A 105 15.84 -11.70 -18.50
N THR A 106 15.42 -11.67 -19.76
CA THR A 106 15.71 -12.71 -20.76
C THR A 106 16.28 -12.10 -22.04
N PRO A 107 16.92 -12.91 -22.92
CA PRO A 107 17.33 -12.45 -24.25
C PRO A 107 16.17 -11.93 -25.12
N GLN A 108 14.94 -12.40 -24.88
CA GLN A 108 13.72 -12.04 -25.60
C GLN A 108 13.05 -10.77 -25.06
N ALA A 109 13.55 -10.20 -23.96
CA ALA A 109 12.96 -9.06 -23.25
C ALA A 109 12.52 -7.89 -24.16
N GLU A 110 13.33 -7.56 -25.16
CA GLU A 110 13.04 -6.46 -26.08
C GLU A 110 11.90 -6.79 -27.05
N GLU A 111 11.85 -8.01 -27.57
CA GLU A 111 10.74 -8.46 -28.40
C GLU A 111 9.44 -8.50 -27.60
N MET A 112 9.48 -9.09 -26.40
CA MET A 112 8.33 -9.20 -25.51
C MET A 112 7.82 -7.84 -25.03
N PHE A 113 8.73 -6.88 -24.78
CA PHE A 113 8.35 -5.51 -24.46
C PHE A 113 7.64 -4.83 -25.64
N ASN A 114 8.15 -4.96 -26.86
CA ASN A 114 7.49 -4.38 -28.04
C ASN A 114 6.11 -5.03 -28.29
N GLN A 115 5.99 -6.35 -28.15
CA GLN A 115 4.69 -7.03 -28.24
C GLN A 115 3.71 -6.54 -27.16
N TRP A 116 4.18 -6.32 -25.93
CA TRP A 116 3.37 -5.77 -24.86
C TRP A 116 2.88 -4.34 -25.20
N ILE A 117 3.74 -3.49 -25.76
CA ILE A 117 3.35 -2.15 -26.25
C ILE A 117 2.26 -2.23 -27.31
N ASP A 118 2.40 -3.14 -28.29
CA ASP A 118 1.43 -3.34 -29.36
C ASP A 118 0.06 -3.79 -28.80
N GLN A 119 0.09 -4.78 -27.89
CA GLN A 119 -1.12 -5.33 -27.26
C GLN A 119 -1.89 -4.30 -26.44
N ASN A 120 -1.18 -3.36 -25.80
CA ASN A 120 -1.77 -2.32 -24.96
C ASN A 120 -2.04 -1.02 -25.71
N GLN A 121 -1.86 -1.00 -27.05
CA GLN A 121 -2.09 0.16 -27.91
C GLN A 121 -1.29 1.40 -27.48
N LEU A 122 -0.10 1.22 -26.90
CA LEU A 122 0.76 2.30 -26.42
C LEU A 122 1.68 2.89 -27.51
N ASN A 123 1.55 2.39 -28.74
CA ASN A 123 2.35 2.82 -29.89
C ASN A 123 2.25 4.32 -30.17
N GLU A 124 1.03 4.88 -30.09
CA GLU A 124 0.81 6.32 -30.31
C GLU A 124 1.41 7.17 -29.18
N VAL A 125 1.35 6.68 -27.95
CA VAL A 125 1.89 7.36 -26.77
C VAL A 125 3.42 7.41 -26.82
N ILE A 126 4.05 6.31 -27.22
CA ILE A 126 5.50 6.21 -27.36
C ILE A 126 6.01 6.96 -28.59
N SER A 127 5.28 6.95 -29.71
CA SER A 127 5.67 7.69 -30.92
C SER A 127 5.58 9.20 -30.70
N ASN A 128 4.54 9.69 -30.04
CA ASN A 128 4.34 11.11 -29.76
C ASN A 128 5.35 11.70 -28.76
N THR A 129 5.88 10.88 -27.84
CA THR A 129 6.88 11.35 -26.87
C THR A 129 8.31 11.44 -27.43
N GLY A 130 8.58 10.99 -28.67
CA GLY A 130 9.93 10.96 -29.24
C GLY A 130 10.33 9.59 -29.81
N GLY A 131 9.40 8.65 -29.84
CA GLY A 131 9.57 7.30 -30.40
C GLY A 131 10.47 6.40 -29.55
N LYS A 132 11.02 5.37 -30.20
CA LYS A 132 11.93 4.39 -29.57
C LYS A 132 13.19 5.02 -28.93
N LYS A 133 13.46 6.32 -29.16
CA LYS A 133 14.58 7.05 -28.54
C LYS A 133 14.40 7.29 -27.03
N ASN A 134 13.17 7.18 -26.52
CA ASN A 134 12.86 7.35 -25.10
C ASN A 134 12.75 6.03 -24.34
N ILE A 135 13.04 4.91 -25.00
CA ILE A 135 13.11 3.61 -24.36
C ILE A 135 14.59 3.29 -24.15
N LEU A 136 14.97 3.01 -22.90
CA LEU A 136 16.31 2.58 -22.53
C LEU A 136 16.25 1.11 -22.11
N PHE A 137 16.79 0.24 -22.95
CA PHE A 137 16.99 -1.15 -22.59
C PHE A 137 18.29 -1.31 -21.79
N THR A 138 18.22 -2.01 -20.66
CA THR A 138 19.35 -2.23 -19.77
C THR A 138 19.34 -3.66 -19.22
N GLN A 139 20.51 -4.19 -18.88
CA GLN A 139 20.65 -5.43 -18.10
C GLN A 139 20.80 -5.14 -16.60
N ASN A 140 20.96 -3.86 -16.22
CA ASN A 140 21.08 -3.45 -14.83
C ASN A 140 19.70 -3.25 -14.20
N LYS A 141 19.57 -3.64 -12.93
CA LYS A 141 18.31 -3.50 -12.16
C LYS A 141 17.85 -2.04 -12.12
N ILE A 142 16.58 -1.79 -12.44
CA ILE A 142 15.99 -0.45 -12.32
C ILE A 142 15.78 -0.14 -10.84
N ILE A 143 16.44 0.90 -10.33
CA ILE A 143 16.13 1.53 -9.04
C ILE A 143 15.21 2.71 -9.36
N PRO A 144 13.87 2.60 -9.15
CA PRO A 144 13.00 3.73 -9.39
C PRO A 144 13.32 4.85 -8.39
N THR A 145 13.64 6.03 -8.89
CA THR A 145 13.72 7.24 -8.07
C THR A 145 12.29 7.60 -7.62
N PRO A 146 12.03 7.85 -6.32
CA PRO A 146 10.71 8.26 -5.84
C PRO A 146 10.19 9.49 -6.59
N SER A 147 8.93 9.45 -7.01
CA SER A 147 8.23 10.57 -7.67
C SER A 147 8.30 11.86 -6.85
N ASP A 148 8.55 13.00 -7.50
CA ASP A 148 8.62 14.35 -6.91
C ASP A 148 7.37 14.77 -6.13
N SER A 149 6.24 14.06 -6.34
CA SER A 149 5.02 14.21 -5.57
C SER A 149 5.21 13.90 -4.08
N ILE A 150 6.15 13.01 -3.74
CA ILE A 150 6.45 12.62 -2.36
C ILE A 150 7.23 13.72 -1.64
N HIS A 151 8.20 14.38 -2.30
CA HIS A 151 8.97 15.46 -1.67
C HIS A 151 8.12 16.69 -1.35
N LYS A 152 7.09 16.98 -2.17
CA LYS A 152 6.15 18.08 -1.89
C LYS A 152 5.20 17.77 -0.72
N LEU A 153 4.89 16.49 -0.49
CA LEU A 153 4.11 16.03 0.64
C LEU A 153 4.96 15.95 1.92
N GLU A 154 6.20 15.48 1.82
CA GLU A 154 7.15 15.43 2.94
C GLU A 154 7.43 16.80 3.53
N ASN A 155 7.58 17.83 2.70
CA ASN A 155 7.83 19.19 3.19
C ASN A 155 6.61 19.77 3.91
N LYS A 156 5.39 19.57 3.38
CA LYS A 156 4.15 20.00 4.06
C LYS A 156 3.88 19.27 5.37
N VAL A 157 4.26 17.99 5.44
CA VAL A 157 4.10 17.17 6.65
C VAL A 157 5.13 17.57 7.71
N LYS A 158 6.38 17.86 7.30
CA LYS A 158 7.40 18.41 8.22
C LYS A 158 6.95 19.76 8.81
N ASP A 159 6.43 20.66 8.00
CA ASP A 159 5.93 21.97 8.45
C ASP A 159 4.76 21.83 9.45
N PHE A 160 3.88 20.86 9.23
CA PHE A 160 2.77 20.58 10.14
C PHE A 160 3.24 20.03 11.50
N PHE A 161 4.27 19.17 11.53
CA PHE A 161 4.80 18.64 12.79
C PHE A 161 5.67 19.64 13.53
N GLN A 162 6.41 20.51 12.82
CA GLN A 162 7.11 21.65 13.41
C GLN A 162 6.15 22.56 14.18
N LEU A 163 4.96 22.81 13.61
CA LEU A 163 3.90 23.58 14.27
C LEU A 163 3.37 22.91 15.56
N ILE A 164 3.27 21.58 15.57
CA ILE A 164 2.83 20.82 16.75
C ILE A 164 3.90 20.85 17.85
N ASP A 165 5.18 20.73 17.49
CA ASP A 165 6.29 20.84 18.44
C ASP A 165 6.40 22.26 19.02
N ASP A 166 6.20 23.28 18.19
CA ASP A 166 6.15 24.68 18.62
C ASP A 166 4.98 24.93 19.59
N LEU A 167 3.80 24.34 19.33
CA LEU A 167 2.66 24.41 20.24
C LEU A 167 2.89 23.68 21.58
N ASN A 168 3.61 22.56 21.56
CA ASN A 168 4.01 21.85 22.78
C ASN A 168 5.08 22.60 23.58
N SER A 169 5.89 23.44 22.93
CA SER A 169 6.90 24.27 23.59
C SER A 169 6.32 25.50 24.30
N ILE A 170 5.14 25.98 23.89
CA ILE A 170 4.42 27.11 24.49
C ILE A 170 3.84 26.77 25.88
N GLY A 171 3.75 25.48 26.24
CA GLY A 171 3.27 25.01 27.55
C GLY A 171 4.34 24.90 28.64
N LYS A 172 5.64 25.08 28.33
CA LYS A 172 6.72 25.01 29.34
C LYS A 172 7.23 26.41 29.68
N GLY A 173 6.55 27.03 30.63
CA GLY A 173 7.08 28.16 31.38
C GLY A 173 8.38 27.79 32.07
N SER A 174 9.32 28.72 32.01
CA SER A 174 10.64 28.70 32.64
C SER A 174 10.57 28.48 34.15
N GLU A 175 11.28 27.47 34.67
CA GLU A 175 11.84 27.53 36.02
C GLU A 175 13.30 27.06 36.02
N GLN A 176 14.13 27.90 36.62
CA GLN A 176 15.56 27.71 36.84
C GLN A 176 15.82 26.59 37.85
N SER A 177 16.79 25.75 37.49
CA SER A 177 17.91 25.26 38.30
C SER A 177 17.76 25.33 39.82
N ASN A 178 17.79 24.16 40.46
CA ASN A 178 18.71 23.91 41.56
C ASN A 178 19.18 22.44 41.55
N ASN A 179 20.50 22.28 41.61
CA ASN A 179 21.23 21.03 41.77
C ASN A 179 21.05 20.50 43.19
N GLU A 180 20.62 19.25 43.35
CA GLU A 180 21.08 18.40 44.45
C GLU A 180 21.29 16.96 43.97
N ILE A 181 22.48 16.45 44.31
CA ILE A 181 22.96 15.10 44.07
C ILE A 181 22.47 14.23 45.23
N ILE A 182 21.63 13.23 44.97
CA ILE A 182 21.44 12.09 45.89
C ILE A 182 21.51 10.77 45.13
N LYS A 183 22.44 9.92 45.59
CA LYS A 183 22.61 8.50 45.29
C LYS A 183 21.55 7.69 46.05
N GLN A 184 20.80 6.81 45.38
CA GLN A 184 20.66 5.37 45.70
C GLN A 184 19.45 4.70 45.03
N SER A 185 19.70 3.47 44.56
CA SER A 185 18.90 2.23 44.68
C SER A 185 17.43 2.17 44.20
N SER A 186 17.22 1.28 43.23
CA SER A 186 16.10 0.33 43.08
C SER A 186 14.68 0.78 43.45
N ASN A 187 13.80 0.93 42.45
CA ASN A 187 12.65 0.02 42.27
C ASN A 187 11.83 0.36 41.02
N SER A 188 11.26 -0.70 40.45
CA SER A 188 10.27 -0.74 39.38
C SER A 188 9.11 0.23 39.58
N LEU A 189 8.59 0.82 38.50
CA LEU A 189 7.15 1.01 38.29
C LEU A 189 6.85 1.44 36.84
N SER A 190 6.04 0.59 36.20
CA SER A 190 4.91 0.94 35.33
C SER A 190 5.10 2.03 34.27
N SER A 191 5.34 1.60 33.02
CA SER A 191 4.91 2.36 31.85
C SER A 191 3.59 1.78 31.34
N THR A 192 2.54 2.56 31.57
CA THR A 192 1.18 2.51 31.04
C THR A 192 0.97 1.68 29.77
N PRO A 193 -0.02 0.76 29.74
CA PRO A 193 -0.45 0.11 28.51
C PRO A 193 -1.16 1.12 27.62
N TYR A 194 -0.76 1.17 26.35
CA TYR A 194 -1.60 1.73 25.29
C TYR A 194 -2.99 1.08 25.38
N PRO A 195 -4.09 1.81 25.07
CA PRO A 195 -5.41 1.25 25.12
C PRO A 195 -5.50 0.12 24.08
N LEU A 196 -5.44 -1.12 24.57
CA LEU A 196 -5.88 -2.31 23.85
C LEU A 196 -7.36 -2.10 23.50
N GLN A 197 -7.62 -1.69 22.27
CA GLN A 197 -8.93 -1.82 21.66
C GLN A 197 -9.28 -3.31 21.48
N PRO A 198 -10.58 -3.65 21.46
CA PRO A 198 -11.10 -4.86 22.06
C PRO A 198 -10.56 -6.13 21.40
N THR A 199 -10.15 -7.07 22.25
CA THR A 199 -9.68 -8.40 21.91
C THR A 199 -10.82 -9.24 21.32
N THR A 200 -11.26 -8.95 20.10
CA THR A 200 -11.76 -10.03 19.24
C THR A 200 -10.54 -10.87 18.91
N SER A 201 -10.43 -12.07 19.49
CA SER A 201 -9.35 -12.99 19.14
C SER A 201 -9.42 -13.25 17.63
N LEU A 202 -8.42 -12.77 16.89
CA LEU A 202 -8.33 -13.01 15.46
C LEU A 202 -8.22 -14.52 15.22
N THR A 203 -8.89 -15.02 14.18
CA THR A 203 -8.83 -16.44 13.84
C THR A 203 -7.46 -16.77 13.27
N TYR A 204 -6.95 -17.94 13.65
CA TYR A 204 -5.76 -18.52 13.04
C TYR A 204 -6.09 -19.81 12.29
N TYR A 205 -5.50 -19.98 11.11
CA TYR A 205 -5.48 -21.22 10.36
C TYR A 205 -4.04 -21.51 9.92
N ALA A 206 -3.59 -22.74 10.13
CA ALA A 206 -2.33 -23.22 9.56
C ALA A 206 -2.59 -23.74 8.14
N GLN A 207 -1.71 -23.44 7.18
CA GLN A 207 -1.80 -24.03 5.83
C GLN A 207 -1.51 -25.53 5.87
N CYS A 208 -0.67 -25.95 6.81
CA CYS A 208 -0.33 -27.35 7.06
C CYS A 208 -0.80 -27.77 8.46
N GLY A 209 -2.05 -28.24 8.51
CA GLY A 209 -2.76 -28.74 9.68
C GLY A 209 -3.91 -29.65 9.23
N ASP A 210 -5.07 -29.59 9.91
CA ASP A 210 -6.22 -30.46 9.62
C ASP A 210 -6.71 -30.39 8.16
N GLN A 211 -6.60 -29.21 7.53
CA GLN A 211 -6.97 -29.01 6.11
C GLN A 211 -5.76 -29.09 5.16
N GLY A 212 -4.58 -29.52 5.63
CA GLY A 212 -3.34 -29.47 4.86
C GLY A 212 -3.35 -30.32 3.59
N SER A 213 -4.15 -31.40 3.55
CA SER A 213 -4.31 -32.27 2.38
C SER A 213 -5.38 -31.80 1.39
N LEU A 214 -6.02 -30.65 1.64
CA LEU A 214 -7.00 -30.08 0.72
C LEU A 214 -6.33 -29.80 -0.64
N PRO A 215 -6.82 -30.37 -1.75
CA PRO A 215 -6.27 -30.11 -3.09
C PRO A 215 -6.55 -28.69 -3.53
N LEU A 216 -5.63 -28.11 -4.29
CA LEU A 216 -5.80 -26.83 -4.96
C LEU A 216 -6.24 -27.03 -6.42
N PRO A 217 -6.96 -26.07 -7.04
CA PRO A 217 -7.52 -26.21 -8.39
C PRO A 217 -6.49 -26.60 -9.46
N ASP A 218 -5.35 -25.92 -9.49
CA ASP A 218 -4.28 -26.14 -10.48
C ASP A 218 -3.12 -26.98 -9.91
N GLY A 219 -3.45 -27.94 -9.03
CA GLY A 219 -2.51 -28.91 -8.46
C GLY A 219 -1.84 -28.47 -7.17
N GLY A 220 -1.19 -29.42 -6.49
CA GLY A 220 -0.66 -29.21 -5.14
C GLY A 220 -1.73 -29.31 -4.05
N THR A 221 -1.35 -28.92 -2.83
CA THR A 221 -2.22 -28.97 -1.64
C THR A 221 -2.11 -27.68 -0.85
N LEU A 222 -3.06 -27.46 0.07
CA LEU A 222 -2.99 -26.34 1.00
C LEU A 222 -1.68 -26.34 1.80
N CYS A 223 -1.18 -27.49 2.24
CA CYS A 223 0.09 -27.58 2.97
C CYS A 223 1.29 -27.13 2.10
N SER A 224 1.33 -27.51 0.82
CA SER A 224 2.48 -27.24 -0.06
C SER A 224 2.48 -25.82 -0.65
N ALA A 225 1.32 -25.24 -0.94
CA ALA A 225 1.22 -23.99 -1.69
C ALA A 225 0.09 -23.04 -1.23
N GLY A 226 -0.59 -23.36 -0.13
CA GLY A 226 -1.80 -22.67 0.32
C GLY A 226 -1.61 -21.43 1.20
N CYS A 227 -0.43 -20.82 1.26
CA CYS A 227 -0.18 -19.66 2.14
C CYS A 227 -1.12 -18.48 1.84
N GLY A 228 -1.38 -18.21 0.57
CA GLY A 228 -2.29 -17.14 0.11
C GLY A 228 -3.74 -17.34 0.57
N PRO A 229 -4.45 -18.40 0.14
CA PRO A 229 -5.83 -18.62 0.54
C PRO A 229 -5.99 -18.81 2.06
N THR A 230 -4.99 -19.40 2.74
CA THR A 230 -5.02 -19.50 4.21
C THR A 230 -4.95 -18.12 4.88
N THR A 231 -4.11 -17.21 4.35
CA THR A 231 -4.02 -15.84 4.85
C THR A 231 -5.31 -15.06 4.62
N VAL A 232 -5.94 -15.21 3.44
CA VAL A 232 -7.27 -14.64 3.16
C VAL A 232 -8.32 -15.21 4.13
N ALA A 233 -8.30 -16.50 4.42
CA ALA A 233 -9.21 -17.13 5.38
C ALA A 233 -9.05 -16.56 6.79
N MET A 234 -7.82 -16.35 7.27
CA MET A 234 -7.57 -15.73 8.58
C MET A 234 -8.15 -14.32 8.66
N ILE A 235 -7.91 -13.49 7.63
CA ILE A 235 -8.43 -12.11 7.59
C ILE A 235 -9.96 -12.10 7.53
N SER A 236 -10.55 -12.80 6.56
CA SER A 236 -12.00 -12.80 6.34
C SER A 236 -12.78 -13.45 7.48
N SER A 237 -12.27 -14.51 8.11
CA SER A 237 -12.89 -15.09 9.30
C SER A 237 -12.76 -14.22 10.56
N SER A 238 -11.80 -13.30 10.58
CA SER A 238 -11.61 -12.38 11.71
C SER A 238 -12.49 -11.13 11.56
N TYR A 239 -12.63 -10.60 10.34
CA TYR A 239 -13.31 -9.33 10.10
C TYR A 239 -14.71 -9.44 9.52
N VAL A 240 -15.06 -10.58 8.91
CA VAL A 240 -16.35 -10.75 8.23
C VAL A 240 -17.20 -11.81 8.91
N ASP A 241 -16.79 -13.08 8.85
CA ASP A 241 -17.61 -14.20 9.32
C ASP A 241 -16.76 -15.49 9.46
N LYS A 242 -16.92 -16.23 10.56
CA LYS A 242 -16.16 -17.46 10.84
C LYS A 242 -16.36 -18.57 9.80
N LYS A 243 -17.36 -18.48 8.92
CA LYS A 243 -17.55 -19.41 7.80
C LYS A 243 -16.42 -19.40 6.77
N TYR A 244 -15.61 -18.33 6.69
CA TYR A 244 -14.53 -18.20 5.71
C TYR A 244 -13.28 -18.97 6.16
N ASP A 245 -13.39 -20.30 6.20
CA ASP A 245 -12.27 -21.20 6.47
C ASP A 245 -11.43 -21.47 5.19
N PRO A 246 -10.26 -22.13 5.30
CA PRO A 246 -9.39 -22.36 4.13
C PRO A 246 -10.10 -23.10 3.00
N LYS A 247 -10.90 -24.13 3.31
CA LYS A 247 -11.70 -24.86 2.30
C LYS A 247 -12.66 -23.95 1.56
N THR A 248 -13.37 -23.07 2.27
CA THR A 248 -14.29 -22.11 1.67
C THR A 248 -13.55 -21.13 0.77
N ILE A 249 -12.41 -20.59 1.22
CA ILE A 249 -11.61 -19.66 0.41
C ILE A 249 -11.05 -20.33 -0.84
N VAL A 250 -10.51 -21.56 -0.75
CA VAL A 250 -10.05 -22.31 -1.93
C VAL A 250 -11.17 -22.49 -2.95
N GLY A 251 -12.38 -22.84 -2.50
CA GLY A 251 -13.55 -22.95 -3.37
C GLY A 251 -13.97 -21.61 -4.02
N LEU A 252 -13.73 -20.48 -3.34
CA LEU A 252 -13.98 -19.15 -3.91
C LEU A 252 -12.92 -18.74 -4.94
N TYR A 253 -11.66 -19.10 -4.74
CA TYR A 253 -10.62 -18.91 -5.75
C TYR A 253 -10.98 -19.67 -7.04
N ASP A 254 -11.35 -20.95 -6.91
CA ASP A 254 -11.79 -21.79 -8.03
C ASP A 254 -13.00 -21.18 -8.76
N LYS A 255 -14.06 -20.86 -7.99
CA LYS A 255 -15.29 -20.27 -8.53
C LYS A 255 -15.05 -18.95 -9.28
N ASN A 256 -14.10 -18.13 -8.83
CA ASN A 256 -13.78 -16.85 -9.44
C ASN A 256 -12.71 -16.96 -10.56
N ASN A 257 -12.27 -18.18 -10.89
CA ASN A 257 -11.22 -18.44 -11.87
C ASN A 257 -9.92 -17.68 -11.54
N TYR A 258 -9.58 -17.61 -10.25
CA TYR A 258 -8.34 -17.04 -9.74
C TYR A 258 -7.21 -18.06 -9.80
N LEU A 259 -5.97 -17.58 -9.94
CA LEU A 259 -4.81 -18.47 -10.01
C LEU A 259 -4.58 -19.10 -8.62
N LEU A 260 -4.67 -20.43 -8.55
CA LEU A 260 -4.38 -21.18 -7.34
C LEU A 260 -3.95 -22.62 -7.67
N GLY A 261 -2.67 -22.92 -7.48
CA GLY A 261 -2.12 -24.24 -7.77
C GLY A 261 -0.80 -24.53 -7.06
N GLY A 262 0.01 -25.41 -7.65
CA GLY A 262 1.27 -25.88 -7.07
C GLY A 262 2.29 -24.77 -6.82
N ASP A 263 2.22 -23.69 -7.60
CA ASP A 263 3.09 -22.51 -7.48
C ASP A 263 2.51 -21.43 -6.55
N GLY A 264 1.37 -21.69 -5.91
CA GLY A 264 0.69 -20.78 -5.00
C GLY A 264 -0.43 -19.97 -5.67
N SER A 265 -0.62 -18.73 -5.22
CA SER A 265 -1.68 -17.84 -5.67
C SER A 265 -1.17 -16.42 -5.92
N ARG A 266 -1.96 -15.60 -6.62
CA ARG A 266 -1.63 -14.18 -6.83
C ARG A 266 -2.11 -13.31 -5.67
N TYR A 267 -1.31 -12.29 -5.32
CA TYR A 267 -1.71 -11.28 -4.34
C TYR A 267 -2.85 -10.39 -4.85
N SER A 268 -2.95 -10.18 -6.16
CA SER A 268 -4.05 -9.44 -6.80
C SER A 268 -5.40 -10.13 -6.57
N ASP A 269 -5.41 -11.46 -6.65
CA ASP A 269 -6.62 -12.25 -6.48
C ASP A 269 -7.06 -12.25 -5.00
N ALA A 270 -6.09 -12.25 -4.07
CA ALA A 270 -6.36 -12.04 -2.65
C ALA A 270 -6.95 -10.65 -2.36
N HIS A 271 -6.40 -9.60 -3.00
CA HIS A 271 -6.87 -8.22 -2.88
C HIS A 271 -8.32 -8.08 -3.34
N GLU A 272 -8.64 -8.57 -4.53
CA GLU A 272 -10.00 -8.52 -5.08
C GLU A 272 -10.99 -9.37 -4.27
N LEU A 273 -10.58 -10.56 -3.81
CA LEU A 273 -11.45 -11.40 -2.99
C LEU A 273 -11.80 -10.73 -1.66
N LEU A 274 -10.81 -10.14 -0.97
CA LEU A 274 -11.04 -9.43 0.29
C LEU A 274 -11.95 -8.21 0.10
N LYS A 275 -11.77 -7.44 -0.97
CA LYS A 275 -12.70 -6.36 -1.36
C LYS A 275 -14.12 -6.86 -1.61
N SER A 276 -14.27 -8.02 -2.26
CA SER A 276 -15.59 -8.60 -2.54
C SER A 276 -16.38 -8.96 -1.28
N PHE A 277 -15.71 -9.16 -0.15
CA PHE A 277 -16.35 -9.37 1.16
C PHE A 277 -16.74 -8.07 1.88
N GLY A 278 -16.52 -6.91 1.25
CA GLY A 278 -16.81 -5.60 1.82
C GLY A 278 -15.71 -5.02 2.72
N LEU A 279 -14.53 -5.66 2.77
CA LEU A 279 -13.38 -5.11 3.47
C LEU A 279 -12.78 -3.93 2.70
N LYS A 280 -12.27 -2.95 3.43
CA LYS A 280 -11.49 -1.86 2.82
C LYS A 280 -10.08 -2.37 2.57
N THR A 281 -9.50 -1.94 1.45
CA THR A 281 -8.11 -2.21 1.10
C THR A 281 -7.37 -0.94 0.73
N THR A 282 -6.06 -0.89 0.97
CA THR A 282 -5.20 0.15 0.40
C THR A 282 -4.73 -0.23 -0.99
N ASP A 283 -4.07 0.72 -1.67
CA ASP A 283 -3.17 0.42 -2.78
C ASP A 283 -1.97 -0.40 -2.29
N TYR A 284 -1.22 -0.97 -3.23
CA TYR A 284 -0.05 -1.78 -2.92
C TYR A 284 1.11 -0.93 -2.38
N LEU A 285 1.69 -1.40 -1.28
CA LEU A 285 2.99 -0.96 -0.79
C LEU A 285 4.05 -1.88 -1.39
N VAL A 286 4.90 -1.36 -2.26
CA VAL A 286 5.94 -2.13 -2.96
C VAL A 286 7.27 -1.92 -2.24
N PHE A 287 7.92 -3.02 -1.87
CA PHE A 287 9.13 -3.03 -1.05
C PHE A 287 10.34 -3.68 -1.73
N ASP A 288 10.23 -4.27 -2.93
CA ASP A 288 11.39 -4.79 -3.72
C ASP A 288 12.48 -5.55 -2.92
N LEU A 289 12.08 -6.51 -2.08
CA LEU A 289 12.95 -7.38 -1.27
C LEU A 289 13.68 -6.65 -0.12
N GLU A 290 13.06 -5.63 0.45
CA GLU A 290 13.59 -4.90 1.60
C GLU A 290 13.50 -5.66 2.92
N LYS A 291 14.38 -5.32 3.86
CA LYS A 291 14.42 -5.91 5.20
C LYS A 291 13.39 -5.28 6.13
N ALA A 292 13.14 -5.95 7.26
CA ALA A 292 12.20 -5.51 8.28
C ALA A 292 12.45 -4.06 8.74
N ASP A 293 13.71 -3.69 9.00
CA ASP A 293 14.11 -2.35 9.44
C ASP A 293 13.78 -1.24 8.42
N THR A 294 13.84 -1.55 7.12
CA THR A 294 13.44 -0.61 6.07
C THR A 294 11.92 -0.44 5.98
N VAL A 295 11.14 -1.52 6.12
CA VAL A 295 9.68 -1.46 5.90
C VAL A 295 8.88 -1.01 7.13
N VAL A 296 9.40 -1.25 8.34
CA VAL A 296 8.75 -0.94 9.62
C VAL A 296 8.25 0.51 9.70
N PRO A 297 9.03 1.55 9.35
CA PRO A 297 8.57 2.95 9.44
C PRO A 297 7.32 3.23 8.61
N GLN A 298 7.16 2.59 7.45
CA GLN A 298 5.98 2.75 6.62
C GLN A 298 4.81 1.95 7.16
N LEU A 299 5.00 0.67 7.47
CA LEU A 299 3.94 -0.21 7.98
C LEU A 299 3.32 0.34 9.28
N ARG A 300 4.14 0.87 10.20
CA ARG A 300 3.66 1.47 11.46
C ARG A 300 2.65 2.60 11.25
N LYS A 301 2.83 3.44 10.22
CA LYS A 301 1.93 4.57 9.94
C LYS A 301 0.52 4.10 9.60
N TYR A 302 0.40 2.94 8.95
CA TYR A 302 -0.88 2.33 8.60
C TYR A 302 -1.45 1.53 9.77
N LEU A 303 -0.62 0.78 10.50
CA LEU A 303 -1.04 0.07 11.71
C LEU A 303 -1.64 1.04 12.74
N SER A 304 -1.04 2.22 12.94
CA SER A 304 -1.59 3.25 13.84
C SER A 304 -2.93 3.85 13.37
N ALA A 305 -3.24 3.75 12.08
CA ALA A 305 -4.56 4.08 11.52
C ALA A 305 -5.56 2.89 11.55
N GLY A 306 -5.14 1.77 12.15
CA GLY A 306 -5.94 0.56 12.32
C GLY A 306 -6.03 -0.31 11.08
N TRP A 307 -5.06 -0.22 10.17
CA TRP A 307 -4.89 -1.19 9.08
C TRP A 307 -4.10 -2.39 9.58
N THR A 308 -4.35 -3.57 8.99
CA THR A 308 -3.47 -4.74 9.09
C THR A 308 -3.08 -5.19 7.68
N PHE A 309 -2.11 -6.07 7.47
CA PHE A 309 -1.55 -6.28 6.13
C PHE A 309 -1.56 -7.72 5.64
N PHE A 310 -2.15 -7.95 4.48
CA PHE A 310 -1.81 -9.11 3.67
C PHE A 310 -0.45 -8.83 3.01
N THR A 311 0.54 -9.68 3.27
CA THR A 311 1.94 -9.40 2.93
C THR A 311 2.55 -10.55 2.14
N LEU A 312 3.32 -10.21 1.10
CA LEU A 312 4.21 -11.11 0.37
C LEU A 312 5.65 -10.80 0.72
N ALA A 313 6.41 -11.83 1.08
CA ALA A 313 7.85 -11.72 1.26
C ALA A 313 8.59 -12.96 0.73
N SER A 314 9.91 -12.83 0.56
CA SER A 314 10.80 -13.96 0.32
C SER A 314 11.41 -14.46 1.62
N PHE A 315 11.47 -15.77 1.83
CA PHE A 315 12.05 -16.40 3.02
C PHE A 315 13.40 -17.11 2.77
N CYS A 316 13.94 -16.99 1.56
CA CYS A 316 15.21 -17.58 1.17
C CYS A 316 15.80 -16.85 -0.06
N GLU A 317 17.09 -17.08 -0.31
CA GLU A 317 17.87 -16.34 -1.34
C GLU A 317 17.32 -16.52 -2.75
N LYS A 318 16.71 -17.68 -3.04
CA LYS A 318 16.19 -18.03 -4.37
C LYS A 318 14.75 -17.57 -4.60
N GLY A 319 14.17 -16.77 -3.72
CA GLY A 319 12.85 -16.18 -3.97
C GLY A 319 11.66 -17.05 -3.55
N CYS A 320 11.75 -17.83 -2.46
CA CYS A 320 10.59 -18.55 -1.93
C CYS A 320 9.58 -17.57 -1.34
N GLY A 321 8.62 -17.18 -2.19
CA GLY A 321 7.50 -16.32 -1.85
C GLY A 321 6.60 -16.96 -0.81
N HIS A 322 6.16 -16.17 0.16
CA HIS A 322 5.23 -16.61 1.19
C HIS A 322 4.29 -15.47 1.59
N TYR A 323 3.02 -15.83 1.81
CA TYR A 323 2.00 -14.91 2.26
C TYR A 323 1.70 -15.09 3.75
N PHE A 324 1.54 -13.97 4.44
CA PHE A 324 1.21 -13.92 5.86
C PHE A 324 0.49 -12.61 6.20
N TRP A 325 -0.12 -12.56 7.39
CA TRP A 325 -0.94 -11.42 7.82
C TRP A 325 -0.27 -10.66 8.97
N ILE A 326 0.28 -9.48 8.71
CA ILE A 326 0.86 -8.62 9.75
C ILE A 326 -0.25 -7.92 10.50
N THR A 327 -0.20 -8.01 11.83
CA THR A 327 -1.20 -7.43 12.73
C THR A 327 -0.64 -6.37 13.66
N ASP A 328 0.66 -6.43 13.98
CA ASP A 328 1.28 -5.47 14.89
C ASP A 328 2.79 -5.33 14.65
N ILE A 329 3.38 -4.25 15.18
CA ILE A 329 4.83 -4.05 15.27
C ILE A 329 5.16 -3.49 16.66
N ASP A 330 5.93 -4.23 17.46
CA ASP A 330 6.27 -3.81 18.83
C ASP A 330 7.20 -2.58 18.86
N ALA A 331 7.50 -2.03 20.03
CA ALA A 331 8.38 -0.85 20.15
C ALA A 331 9.81 -1.07 19.62
N LYS A 332 10.27 -2.32 19.49
CA LYS A 332 11.63 -2.67 19.00
C LYS A 332 11.68 -2.85 17.48
N GLY A 333 10.53 -2.80 16.80
CA GLY A 333 10.47 -3.02 15.35
C GLY A 333 10.32 -4.49 14.96
N ASN A 334 9.97 -5.36 15.91
CA ASN A 334 9.60 -6.73 15.59
C ASN A 334 8.21 -6.75 14.94
N ILE A 335 8.11 -7.37 13.77
CA ILE A 335 6.87 -7.52 13.02
C ILE A 335 6.15 -8.78 13.52
N PHE A 336 4.92 -8.60 13.99
CA PHE A 336 4.06 -9.66 14.51
C PHE A 336 2.95 -10.02 13.52
N ALA A 337 2.91 -11.30 13.16
CA ALA A 337 2.03 -11.78 12.10
C ALA A 337 1.32 -13.09 12.44
N TYR A 338 0.19 -13.29 11.78
CA TYR A 338 -0.50 -14.55 11.64
C TYR A 338 0.07 -15.23 10.38
N ASP A 339 1.13 -16.00 10.58
CA ASP A 339 1.82 -16.72 9.50
C ASP A 339 1.29 -18.17 9.41
N PRO A 340 0.75 -18.58 8.26
CA PRO A 340 0.11 -19.89 8.12
C PRO A 340 1.08 -21.07 8.06
N ALA A 341 2.38 -20.84 7.85
CA ALA A 341 3.42 -21.87 7.79
C ALA A 341 4.39 -21.81 8.98
N TYR A 342 5.09 -20.68 9.11
CA TYR A 342 6.16 -20.50 10.09
C TYR A 342 5.62 -20.20 11.50
N GLY A 343 4.44 -19.60 11.59
CA GLY A 343 3.78 -19.24 12.84
C GLY A 343 2.95 -20.33 13.51
N ARG A 344 2.81 -21.52 12.91
CA ARG A 344 1.82 -22.54 13.31
C ARG A 344 1.89 -23.05 14.75
N TYR A 345 2.96 -22.78 15.47
CA TYR A 345 3.15 -23.17 16.88
C TYR A 345 3.18 -21.99 17.85
N GLN A 346 3.15 -20.75 17.34
CA GLN A 346 3.19 -19.54 18.14
C GLN A 346 2.57 -18.38 17.36
N ILE A 347 1.40 -17.92 17.81
CA ILE A 347 0.66 -16.80 17.19
C ILE A 347 0.36 -15.73 18.24
N PRO A 348 0.58 -14.44 17.94
CA PRO A 348 1.25 -13.94 16.73
C PRO A 348 2.74 -14.34 16.70
N TYR A 349 3.24 -14.63 15.50
CA TYR A 349 4.62 -15.01 15.24
C TYR A 349 5.48 -13.77 15.01
N ASN A 350 6.69 -13.75 15.57
CA ASN A 350 7.66 -12.69 15.30
C ASN A 350 8.44 -13.02 14.03
N GLU A 351 8.15 -12.33 12.93
CA GLU A 351 8.80 -12.53 11.64
C GLU A 351 10.30 -12.25 11.68
N ASN A 352 10.74 -11.31 12.53
CA ASN A 352 12.15 -10.94 12.67
C ASN A 352 13.01 -12.06 13.30
N SER A 353 12.40 -13.11 13.86
CA SER A 353 13.12 -14.27 14.40
C SER A 353 13.96 -15.02 13.37
N ARG A 354 13.74 -14.77 12.08
CA ARG A 354 14.40 -15.44 10.94
C ARG A 354 15.41 -14.56 10.20
N TYR A 355 15.89 -13.48 10.84
CA TYR A 355 16.80 -12.52 10.23
C TYR A 355 17.96 -13.21 9.47
N PRO A 356 18.26 -12.81 8.22
CA PRO A 356 17.80 -11.59 7.53
C PRO A 356 16.44 -11.71 6.81
N TYR A 357 15.74 -12.84 6.93
CA TYR A 357 14.41 -13.03 6.35
C TYR A 357 13.29 -12.72 7.37
N PRO A 358 12.06 -12.41 6.90
CA PRO A 358 11.67 -12.25 5.50
C PRO A 358 12.19 -10.97 4.82
N LEU A 359 12.40 -11.05 3.51
CA LEU A 359 12.62 -9.90 2.62
C LEU A 359 11.29 -9.50 1.97
N TYR A 360 10.74 -8.38 2.42
CA TYR A 360 9.42 -7.89 2.08
C TYR A 360 9.36 -7.46 0.61
N ARG A 361 8.34 -7.94 -0.12
CA ARG A 361 8.16 -7.65 -1.55
C ARG A 361 7.02 -6.68 -1.78
N LEU A 362 5.88 -6.99 -1.17
CA LEU A 362 4.64 -6.27 -1.37
C LEU A 362 3.72 -6.45 -0.16
N ALA A 363 2.94 -5.44 0.18
CA ALA A 363 1.82 -5.58 1.10
C ALA A 363 0.64 -4.70 0.67
N PHE A 364 -0.56 -5.01 1.16
CA PHE A 364 -1.68 -4.08 1.13
C PHE A 364 -2.43 -4.12 2.45
N GLY A 365 -2.88 -2.95 2.89
CA GLY A 365 -3.68 -2.80 4.10
C GLY A 365 -5.08 -3.36 3.90
N VAL A 366 -5.62 -3.98 4.95
CA VAL A 366 -6.99 -4.52 5.06
C VAL A 366 -7.62 -4.08 6.38
N LYS A 367 -8.90 -3.70 6.34
CA LYS A 367 -9.69 -3.23 7.48
C LYS A 367 -11.19 -3.45 7.33
#